data_AF-A0A662JX13-F1
#
_entry.id   AF-A0A662JX13-F1
#
_cell.length_a   1.000
_cell.length_b   1.000
_cell.length_c   1.000
_cell.angle_alpha   90.00
_cell.angle_beta   90.00
_cell.angle_gamma   90.00
#
_symmetry.space_group_name_H-M   'P 1'
#
loop_
_entity.id
_entity.type
_entity.pdbx_description
1 polymer ?
#
loop_
_entity_poly.entity_id
_entity_poly.type
_entity_poly.pdbx_seq_one_letter_code
_entity_poly.pdbx_strand_id
1 'polypeptide(L)'
;GPAAYIAAQHGSPVLIIDNHPELSSAVVWHNEFWRRFASDRYNHPPSVAEMYLTGKRIYRFLEDYGFDKEGMETIITVADQYDVGIPWDRIFPGVANPGRICGSPIDAANWISRTVFYPALIFVNPAINGKVVLINGSVSERRFTGVLKKPFGNTLVITRESGEDKFDYPVLCSFVTHKHRFNERASKYYGAKYQCADGLTPGEDETMNPIDQGVCEKYTGKKGSCFPDMTESEVVPFYLKKGGYSPVFSTNFSAVANDLNSGVLLWIHGSHGVENDGGKTLFWDTNFADNLFAQIVKPFAGASKDENPWRGYEWYLGSTEEPDTMSMDIKGFIPFTNIRVPLLPAMGMDWVLARKPVREFINRMIPFINPFNTENLYDGVIGTLLFSRFQYRDRNATEMDDSLSNLHSMGFITSICQTSNTYFHLVLIRHGSVFQVQDPWPTSWYGAVWRQSIPRDLVLGCTVGEAYTRGISHVGTLYITDPPQWWWDTAENVVFFGDPDLRVFVPSTEYSDANHWEHSDVQPLRYDGSSSVYVDGHMPYGATNYPHARESGNLLTQIVIVAALIIAVVAAVFIIIRKR
;
A
#
# COMPACT_ATOMS: atom_id res chain seq x y z
N GLY A 1 2.04 -24.34 13.91
CA GLY A 1 2.94 -23.38 13.22
C GLY A 1 2.16 -22.11 12.89
N PRO A 2 2.81 -21.05 12.39
CA PRO A 2 2.19 -19.75 12.12
C PRO A 2 0.89 -19.86 11.30
N ALA A 3 0.91 -20.60 10.19
CA ALA A 3 -0.26 -20.82 9.32
C ALA A 3 -1.46 -21.45 10.05
N ALA A 4 -1.21 -22.47 10.89
CA ALA A 4 -2.28 -23.11 11.66
C ALA A 4 -2.89 -22.19 12.73
N TYR A 5 -2.12 -21.22 13.25
CA TYR A 5 -2.63 -20.29 14.24
C TYR A 5 -3.55 -19.23 13.60
N ILE A 6 -3.14 -18.60 12.50
CA ILE A 6 -4.00 -17.63 11.80
C ILE A 6 -5.23 -18.31 11.19
N ALA A 7 -5.09 -19.55 10.69
CA ALA A 7 -6.23 -20.33 10.21
C ALA A 7 -7.22 -20.65 11.32
N ALA A 8 -6.72 -20.96 12.53
CA ALA A 8 -7.59 -21.17 13.69
C ALA A 8 -8.31 -19.89 14.15
N GLN A 9 -7.67 -18.72 14.02
CA GLN A 9 -8.32 -17.44 14.30
C GLN A 9 -9.52 -17.21 13.38
N HIS A 10 -9.40 -17.60 12.11
CA HIS A 10 -10.42 -17.38 11.08
C HIS A 10 -11.39 -18.56 10.89
N GLY A 11 -11.26 -19.65 11.66
CA GLY A 11 -12.04 -20.88 11.45
C GLY A 11 -11.84 -21.48 10.06
N SER A 12 -10.67 -21.30 9.46
CA SER A 12 -10.38 -21.57 8.05
C SER A 12 -9.45 -22.79 7.87
N PRO A 13 -9.54 -23.54 6.75
CA PRO A 13 -8.62 -24.65 6.48
C PRO A 13 -7.21 -24.15 6.13
N VAL A 14 -6.19 -24.94 6.52
CA VAL A 14 -4.81 -24.75 6.04
C VAL A 14 -4.58 -25.63 4.82
N LEU A 15 -4.27 -25.02 3.68
CA LEU A 15 -3.86 -25.72 2.46
C LEU A 15 -2.34 -25.79 2.36
N ILE A 16 -1.79 -26.99 2.33
CA ILE A 16 -0.35 -27.22 2.11
C ILE A 16 -0.13 -27.43 0.62
N ILE A 17 0.46 -26.43 -0.05
CA ILE A 17 0.63 -26.38 -1.51
C ILE A 17 1.36 -27.63 -2.05
N ASP A 18 2.44 -28.04 -1.40
CA ASP A 18 3.27 -29.17 -1.83
C ASP A 18 2.55 -30.54 -1.77
N ASN A 19 1.46 -30.64 -1.01
CA ASN A 19 0.73 -31.90 -0.82
C ASN A 19 -0.30 -32.17 -1.91
N HIS A 20 -0.56 -31.22 -2.82
CA HIS A 20 -1.54 -31.40 -3.90
C HIS A 20 -0.91 -31.17 -5.28
N PRO A 21 -0.98 -32.14 -6.23
CA PRO A 21 -0.35 -32.02 -7.55
C PRO A 21 -0.73 -30.76 -8.33
N GLU A 22 -1.99 -30.31 -8.23
CA GLU A 22 -2.43 -29.13 -8.97
C GLU A 22 -1.83 -27.84 -8.39
N LEU A 23 -1.87 -27.67 -7.07
CA LEU A 23 -1.29 -26.50 -6.38
C LEU A 23 0.24 -26.49 -6.48
N SER A 24 0.88 -27.64 -6.25
CA SER A 24 2.33 -27.78 -6.36
C SER A 24 2.82 -27.54 -7.77
N SER A 25 2.04 -27.87 -8.80
CA SER A 25 2.38 -27.51 -10.19
C SER A 25 2.14 -26.04 -10.51
N ALA A 26 1.12 -25.41 -9.92
CA ALA A 26 0.80 -23.99 -10.15
C ALA A 26 1.89 -23.07 -9.57
N VAL A 27 2.38 -23.38 -8.36
CA VAL A 27 3.36 -22.54 -7.66
C VAL A 27 4.74 -22.52 -8.34
N VAL A 28 5.08 -23.54 -9.16
CA VAL A 28 6.40 -23.67 -9.81
C VAL A 28 6.76 -22.43 -10.61
N TRP A 29 5.84 -21.89 -11.41
CA TRP A 29 6.12 -20.70 -12.20
C TRP A 29 6.44 -19.50 -11.30
N HIS A 30 5.64 -19.27 -10.25
CA HIS A 30 5.85 -18.18 -9.31
C HIS A 30 7.22 -18.25 -8.63
N ASN A 31 7.59 -19.46 -8.18
CA ASN A 31 8.86 -19.71 -7.52
C ASN A 31 10.05 -19.53 -8.46
N GLU A 32 10.00 -20.10 -9.66
CA GLU A 32 11.07 -19.99 -10.65
C GLU A 32 11.22 -18.56 -11.16
N PHE A 33 10.11 -17.87 -11.43
CA PHE A 33 10.11 -16.47 -11.82
C PHE A 33 10.78 -15.61 -10.74
N TRP A 34 10.32 -15.72 -9.49
CA TRP A 34 10.86 -14.90 -8.41
C TRP A 34 12.33 -15.20 -8.15
N ARG A 35 12.74 -16.47 -8.10
CA ARG A 35 14.15 -16.85 -7.89
C ARG A 35 15.08 -16.29 -8.95
N ARG A 36 14.64 -16.21 -10.21
CA ARG A 36 15.45 -15.71 -11.33
C ARG A 36 15.52 -14.19 -11.37
N PHE A 37 14.44 -13.52 -11.02
CA PHE A 37 14.27 -12.09 -11.29
C PHE A 37 14.13 -11.22 -10.05
N ALA A 38 14.14 -11.77 -8.83
CA ALA A 38 14.03 -10.98 -7.61
C ALA A 38 15.12 -9.92 -7.45
N SER A 39 16.32 -10.10 -8.00
CA SER A 39 17.39 -9.08 -7.98
C SER A 39 17.40 -8.16 -9.20
N ASP A 40 16.54 -8.40 -10.19
CA ASP A 40 16.41 -7.62 -11.42
C ASP A 40 14.93 -7.38 -11.75
N ARG A 41 14.15 -7.16 -10.69
CA ARG A 41 12.69 -7.08 -10.74
C ARG A 41 12.21 -5.82 -11.45
N TYR A 42 13.05 -4.80 -11.54
CA TYR A 42 12.77 -3.60 -12.33
C TYR A 42 12.44 -3.94 -13.78
N ASN A 43 13.25 -4.80 -14.40
CA ASN A 43 13.17 -5.12 -15.83
C ASN A 43 12.24 -6.30 -16.14
N HIS A 44 11.75 -6.99 -15.11
CA HIS A 44 11.02 -8.26 -15.24
C HIS A 44 9.72 -8.22 -14.43
N PRO A 45 8.67 -7.53 -14.92
CA PRO A 45 7.33 -7.64 -14.34
C PRO A 45 6.72 -9.03 -14.64
N PRO A 46 5.78 -9.52 -13.81
CA PRO A 46 5.12 -10.80 -14.03
C PRO A 46 4.33 -10.81 -15.34
N SER A 47 4.39 -11.92 -16.07
CA SER A 47 3.65 -12.11 -17.32
C SER A 47 2.16 -12.29 -17.06
N VAL A 48 1.33 -11.52 -17.77
CA VAL A 48 -0.14 -11.63 -17.69
C VAL A 48 -0.64 -13.04 -18.04
N ALA A 49 -0.04 -13.68 -19.05
CA ALA A 49 -0.47 -15.01 -19.49
C ALA A 49 -0.24 -16.08 -18.42
N GLU A 50 0.92 -16.02 -17.75
CA GLU A 50 1.28 -16.98 -16.72
C GLU A 50 0.42 -16.77 -15.47
N MET A 51 0.23 -15.52 -15.05
CA MET A 51 -0.67 -15.14 -13.95
C MET A 51 -2.10 -15.65 -14.18
N TYR A 52 -2.60 -15.55 -15.42
CA TYR A 52 -3.92 -16.09 -15.78
C TYR A 52 -3.95 -17.62 -15.70
N LEU A 53 -2.99 -18.31 -16.32
CA LEU A 53 -2.99 -19.77 -16.41
C LEU A 53 -2.81 -20.44 -15.04
N THR A 54 -1.88 -19.96 -14.22
CA THR A 54 -1.69 -20.49 -12.87
C THR A 54 -2.86 -20.12 -11.96
N GLY A 55 -3.39 -18.90 -12.08
CA GLY A 55 -4.56 -18.45 -11.32
C GLY A 55 -5.81 -19.29 -11.58
N LYS A 56 -6.15 -19.54 -12.86
CA LYS A 56 -7.30 -20.39 -13.21
C LYS A 56 -7.11 -21.83 -12.72
N ARG A 57 -5.87 -22.35 -12.67
CA ARG A 57 -5.59 -23.67 -12.10
C ARG A 57 -5.85 -23.69 -10.59
N ILE A 58 -5.40 -22.66 -9.87
CA ILE A 58 -5.62 -22.56 -8.42
C ILE A 58 -7.13 -22.48 -8.12
N TYR A 59 -7.86 -21.61 -8.81
CA TYR A 59 -9.31 -21.46 -8.56
C TYR A 59 -10.11 -22.69 -8.94
N ARG A 60 -9.75 -23.41 -10.00
CA ARG A 60 -10.35 -24.71 -10.31
C ARG A 60 -10.18 -25.70 -9.16
N PHE A 61 -8.99 -25.77 -8.56
CA PHE A 61 -8.77 -26.60 -7.37
C PHE A 61 -9.66 -26.15 -6.21
N LEU A 62 -9.78 -24.83 -5.95
CA LEU A 62 -10.63 -24.31 -4.88
C LEU A 62 -12.11 -24.68 -5.11
N GLU A 63 -12.61 -24.57 -6.33
CA GLU A 63 -13.96 -24.96 -6.75
C GLU A 63 -14.20 -26.46 -6.57
N ASP A 64 -13.31 -27.31 -7.12
CA ASP A 64 -13.42 -28.77 -7.09
C ASP A 64 -13.49 -29.34 -5.65
N TYR A 65 -12.89 -28.63 -4.69
CA TYR A 65 -12.87 -29.01 -3.26
C TYR A 65 -13.87 -28.23 -2.39
N GLY A 66 -14.68 -27.35 -2.99
CA GLY A 66 -15.73 -26.59 -2.29
C GLY A 66 -15.23 -25.47 -1.37
N PHE A 67 -14.04 -24.94 -1.65
CA PHE A 67 -13.48 -23.77 -0.99
C PHE A 67 -13.90 -22.45 -1.65
N ASP A 68 -14.18 -22.46 -2.95
CA ASP A 68 -14.77 -21.35 -3.70
C ASP A 68 -16.31 -21.40 -3.56
N LYS A 69 -16.92 -20.37 -2.97
CA LYS A 69 -18.35 -20.32 -2.62
C LYS A 69 -18.97 -19.00 -3.09
N GLU A 70 -20.27 -18.85 -2.90
CA GLU A 70 -20.94 -17.58 -3.19
C GLU A 70 -20.36 -16.47 -2.29
N GLY A 71 -19.75 -15.46 -2.91
CA GLY A 71 -19.13 -14.33 -2.22
C GLY A 71 -17.75 -14.02 -2.77
N MET A 72 -16.95 -13.30 -1.98
CA MET A 72 -15.53 -13.08 -2.24
C MET A 72 -14.76 -13.63 -1.05
N GLU A 73 -13.89 -14.61 -1.27
CA GLU A 73 -13.12 -15.24 -0.22
C GLU A 73 -11.96 -14.36 0.27
N THR A 74 -11.49 -14.63 1.47
CA THR A 74 -10.20 -14.16 1.96
C THR A 74 -9.16 -15.26 1.82
N ILE A 75 -8.00 -14.93 1.23
CA ILE A 75 -6.88 -15.86 1.05
C ILE A 75 -5.64 -15.30 1.76
N ILE A 76 -5.07 -16.08 2.68
CA ILE A 76 -3.83 -15.71 3.38
C ILE A 76 -2.70 -16.66 2.99
N THR A 77 -1.69 -16.13 2.30
CA THR A 77 -0.45 -16.86 2.02
C THR A 77 0.50 -16.70 3.21
N VAL A 78 0.83 -17.80 3.87
CA VAL A 78 1.85 -17.83 4.94
C VAL A 78 3.08 -18.56 4.44
N ALA A 79 3.97 -17.83 3.78
CA ALA A 79 5.19 -18.35 3.17
C ALA A 79 6.20 -17.23 2.89
N ASP A 80 7.49 -17.54 3.04
CA ASP A 80 8.53 -16.61 2.62
C ASP A 80 8.59 -16.51 1.08
N GLN A 81 9.23 -15.45 0.60
CA GLN A 81 9.27 -15.10 -0.83
C GLN A 81 9.89 -16.18 -1.74
N TYR A 82 10.71 -17.09 -1.20
CA TYR A 82 11.36 -18.16 -1.97
C TYR A 82 10.69 -19.54 -1.83
N ASP A 83 9.72 -19.66 -0.90
CA ASP A 83 8.85 -20.82 -0.74
C ASP A 83 7.62 -20.70 -1.65
N VAL A 84 7.02 -19.50 -1.67
CA VAL A 84 5.96 -19.12 -2.61
C VAL A 84 6.31 -17.77 -3.22
N GLY A 85 6.58 -17.72 -4.52
CA GLY A 85 6.98 -16.49 -5.21
C GLY A 85 5.89 -15.41 -5.16
N ILE A 86 6.32 -14.15 -5.08
CA ILE A 86 5.45 -12.99 -4.86
C ILE A 86 4.33 -12.79 -5.90
N PRO A 87 4.47 -13.17 -7.20
CA PRO A 87 3.35 -13.00 -8.13
C PRO A 87 2.12 -13.83 -7.75
N TRP A 88 2.25 -14.84 -6.87
CA TRP A 88 1.13 -15.67 -6.40
C TRP A 88 -0.03 -14.82 -5.86
N ASP A 89 0.24 -13.89 -4.95
CA ASP A 89 -0.79 -13.13 -4.24
C ASP A 89 -1.45 -12.09 -5.13
N ARG A 90 -0.71 -11.59 -6.13
CA ARG A 90 -1.20 -10.57 -7.05
C ARG A 90 -2.22 -11.11 -8.07
N ILE A 91 -2.36 -12.44 -8.19
CA ILE A 91 -3.36 -13.06 -9.07
C ILE A 91 -4.78 -12.82 -8.55
N PHE A 92 -4.98 -12.90 -7.24
CA PHE A 92 -6.28 -13.04 -6.61
C PHE A 92 -7.17 -11.78 -6.51
N PRO A 93 -6.65 -10.53 -6.52
CA PRO A 93 -7.52 -9.36 -6.46
C PRO A 93 -8.58 -9.39 -7.57
N GLY A 94 -9.83 -9.15 -7.18
CA GLY A 94 -11.01 -9.21 -8.05
C GLY A 94 -11.83 -10.48 -7.90
N VAL A 95 -11.25 -11.57 -7.41
CA VAL A 95 -11.97 -12.81 -7.07
C VAL A 95 -11.83 -13.22 -5.60
N ALA A 96 -10.81 -12.70 -4.91
CA ALA A 96 -10.64 -12.80 -3.46
C ALA A 96 -9.98 -11.52 -2.92
N ASN A 97 -9.97 -11.41 -1.59
CA ASN A 97 -9.13 -10.50 -0.82
C ASN A 97 -7.86 -11.23 -0.37
N PRO A 98 -6.73 -11.08 -1.09
CA PRO A 98 -5.50 -11.77 -0.74
C PRO A 98 -4.66 -10.96 0.24
N GLY A 99 -3.91 -11.66 1.08
CA GLY A 99 -2.83 -11.10 1.90
C GLY A 99 -1.71 -12.09 2.10
N ARG A 100 -0.52 -11.57 2.37
CA ARG A 100 0.68 -12.39 2.61
C ARG A 100 1.30 -12.08 3.96
N ILE A 101 1.73 -13.14 4.65
CA ILE A 101 2.63 -13.07 5.80
C ILE A 101 3.92 -13.81 5.43
N CYS A 102 5.04 -13.09 5.43
CA CYS A 102 6.35 -13.59 4.97
C CYS A 102 7.46 -13.32 6.00
N GLY A 103 8.68 -13.79 5.69
CA GLY A 103 9.85 -13.73 6.57
C GLY A 103 10.17 -15.08 7.22
N SER A 104 11.09 -15.07 8.19
CA SER A 104 11.43 -16.30 8.92
C SER A 104 10.23 -16.80 9.74
N PRO A 105 10.23 -18.07 10.20
CA PRO A 105 9.18 -18.56 11.08
C PRO A 105 8.98 -17.72 12.34
N ILE A 106 10.02 -17.04 12.83
CA ILE A 106 9.94 -16.10 13.98
C ILE A 106 9.23 -14.81 13.56
N ASP A 107 9.60 -14.24 12.42
CA ASP A 107 8.97 -13.03 11.87
C ASP A 107 7.46 -13.27 11.66
N ALA A 108 7.10 -14.38 10.98
CA ALA A 108 5.71 -14.74 10.73
C ALA A 108 4.92 -15.02 12.02
N ALA A 109 5.51 -15.72 13.00
CA ALA A 109 4.85 -15.98 14.28
C ALA A 109 4.58 -14.68 15.06
N ASN A 110 5.55 -13.76 15.09
CA ASN A 110 5.39 -12.46 15.75
C ASN A 110 4.31 -11.62 15.04
N TRP A 111 4.38 -11.55 13.72
CA TRP A 111 3.45 -10.75 12.91
C TRP A 111 2.01 -11.27 13.01
N ILE A 112 1.78 -12.58 12.90
CA ILE A 112 0.46 -13.18 13.09
C ILE A 112 -0.04 -12.89 14.50
N SER A 113 0.79 -13.08 15.52
CA SER A 113 0.39 -12.80 16.91
C SER A 113 -0.04 -11.35 17.08
N ARG A 114 0.72 -10.39 16.53
CA ARG A 114 0.36 -8.97 16.56
C ARG A 114 -0.94 -8.68 15.83
N THR A 115 -1.20 -9.37 14.73
CA THR A 115 -2.40 -9.18 13.93
C THR A 115 -3.63 -9.71 14.67
N VAL A 116 -3.57 -10.93 15.20
CA VAL A 116 -4.64 -11.52 16.01
C VAL A 116 -4.93 -10.68 17.26
N PHE A 117 -3.89 -10.16 17.92
CA PHE A 117 -4.03 -9.31 19.10
C PHE A 117 -4.17 -7.82 18.79
N TYR A 118 -4.18 -7.41 17.52
CA TYR A 118 -4.30 -6.01 17.12
C TYR A 118 -5.42 -5.27 17.87
N PRO A 119 -6.62 -5.86 18.04
CA PRO A 119 -7.72 -5.18 18.71
C PRO A 119 -7.43 -4.78 20.16
N ALA A 120 -6.57 -5.53 20.86
CA ALA A 120 -6.10 -5.16 22.20
C ALA A 120 -4.83 -4.30 22.12
N LEU A 121 -3.90 -4.62 21.19
CA LEU A 121 -2.61 -3.95 21.06
C LEU A 121 -2.73 -2.51 20.54
N ILE A 122 -3.76 -2.19 19.78
CA ILE A 122 -3.95 -0.84 19.26
C ILE A 122 -4.21 0.15 20.38
N PHE A 123 -4.89 -0.25 21.46
CA PHE A 123 -5.15 0.58 22.63
C PHE A 123 -3.92 0.88 23.49
N VAL A 124 -2.80 0.15 23.32
CA VAL A 124 -1.54 0.52 23.96
C VAL A 124 -0.70 1.47 23.10
N ASN A 125 -1.12 1.77 21.86
CA ASN A 125 -0.46 2.76 21.02
C ASN A 125 -0.61 4.16 21.66
N PRO A 126 0.48 4.94 21.80
CA PRO A 126 0.41 6.32 22.31
C PRO A 126 -0.62 7.19 21.58
N ALA A 127 -0.83 6.96 20.28
CA ALA A 127 -1.79 7.68 19.43
C ALA A 127 -3.26 7.58 19.87
N ILE A 128 -3.61 6.59 20.69
CA ILE A 128 -4.97 6.37 21.22
C ILE A 128 -5.11 6.81 22.67
N ASN A 129 -4.00 6.96 23.39
CA ASN A 129 -3.97 7.30 24.82
C ASN A 129 -3.91 8.82 25.08
N GLY A 130 -4.28 9.63 24.08
CA GLY A 130 -4.32 11.08 24.15
C GLY A 130 -3.52 11.74 23.02
N LYS A 131 -3.22 13.02 23.20
CA LYS A 131 -2.46 13.79 22.20
C LYS A 131 -0.99 13.42 22.22
N VAL A 132 -0.46 13.09 21.05
CA VAL A 132 0.98 12.84 20.84
C VAL A 132 1.62 14.11 20.28
N VAL A 133 2.84 14.41 20.74
CA VAL A 133 3.66 15.51 20.20
C VAL A 133 4.47 14.97 19.04
N LEU A 134 4.32 15.55 17.85
CA LEU A 134 4.95 15.09 16.60
C LEU A 134 5.51 16.28 15.82
N ILE A 135 6.54 16.05 15.02
CA ILE A 135 7.22 17.05 14.20
C ILE A 135 6.48 17.24 12.89
N ASN A 136 5.80 18.37 12.77
CA ASN A 136 5.04 18.73 11.59
C ASN A 136 5.84 19.64 10.67
N GLY A 137 5.77 19.38 9.36
CA GLY A 137 6.59 20.02 8.35
C GLY A 137 6.21 21.47 8.06
N SER A 138 7.17 22.23 7.54
CA SER A 138 7.02 23.65 7.21
C SER A 138 5.98 23.87 6.11
N VAL A 139 5.43 25.09 6.05
CA VAL A 139 4.55 25.58 4.95
C VAL A 139 5.22 26.75 4.26
N SER A 140 5.42 26.64 2.97
CA SER A 140 6.07 27.64 2.11
C SER A 140 5.27 27.97 0.85
N GLU A 141 5.49 29.19 0.34
CA GLU A 141 4.88 29.75 -0.88
C GLU A 141 5.92 30.55 -1.69
N ARG A 142 5.58 30.97 -2.91
CA ARG A 142 6.44 31.83 -3.74
C ARG A 142 5.91 33.26 -3.82
N ARG A 143 6.70 34.24 -3.35
CA ARG A 143 6.38 35.66 -3.42
C ARG A 143 7.53 36.46 -4.03
N PHE A 144 7.21 37.42 -4.90
CA PHE A 144 8.22 38.34 -5.44
C PHE A 144 8.91 39.14 -4.34
N THR A 145 8.18 39.55 -3.29
CA THR A 145 8.74 40.20 -2.10
C THR A 145 9.49 39.25 -1.18
N GLY A 146 9.51 37.94 -1.48
CA GLY A 146 10.19 36.91 -0.72
C GLY A 146 11.70 37.13 -0.62
N VAL A 147 12.31 37.83 -1.58
CA VAL A 147 13.75 38.16 -1.57
C VAL A 147 14.19 38.87 -0.29
N LEU A 148 13.26 39.58 0.37
CA LEU A 148 13.47 40.31 1.62
C LEU A 148 13.01 39.55 2.87
N LYS A 149 12.54 38.31 2.73
CA LYS A 149 12.05 37.44 3.81
C LYS A 149 12.90 36.18 3.88
N LYS A 150 12.83 35.46 5.01
CA LYS A 150 13.53 34.17 5.11
C LYS A 150 12.87 33.12 4.21
N PRO A 151 13.66 32.34 3.44
CA PRO A 151 15.10 32.48 3.20
C PRO A 151 15.47 33.68 2.29
N PHE A 152 16.32 34.59 2.80
CA PHE A 152 16.70 35.83 2.09
C PHE A 152 17.38 35.55 0.76
N GLY A 153 17.21 36.45 -0.21
CA GLY A 153 17.79 36.28 -1.55
C GLY A 153 17.03 35.29 -2.44
N ASN A 154 15.91 34.73 -1.95
CA ASN A 154 15.06 33.79 -2.68
C ASN A 154 13.61 34.27 -2.70
N THR A 155 12.86 33.91 -3.74
CA THR A 155 11.39 34.15 -3.79
C THR A 155 10.57 33.22 -2.89
N LEU A 156 11.18 32.15 -2.36
CA LEU A 156 10.55 31.25 -1.40
C LEU A 156 10.34 31.98 -0.08
N VAL A 157 9.15 31.84 0.51
CA VAL A 157 8.83 32.34 1.85
C VAL A 157 8.31 31.18 2.68
N ILE A 158 8.97 30.90 3.80
CA ILE A 158 8.46 29.95 4.80
C ILE A 158 7.46 30.72 5.67
N THR A 159 6.19 30.36 5.53
CA THR A 159 5.06 30.99 6.23
C THR A 159 4.78 30.36 7.59
N ARG A 160 5.16 29.08 7.74
CA ARG A 160 5.16 28.33 8.99
C ARG A 160 6.39 27.44 9.01
N GLU A 161 7.22 27.57 10.02
CA GLU A 161 8.40 26.72 10.20
C GLU A 161 7.98 25.28 10.56
N SER A 162 8.85 24.32 10.30
CA SER A 162 8.69 22.97 10.84
C SER A 162 8.82 23.00 12.37
N GLY A 163 8.03 22.22 13.09
CA GLY A 163 8.07 22.20 14.55
C GLY A 163 7.13 21.19 15.17
N GLU A 164 7.23 21.07 16.50
CA GLU A 164 6.39 20.17 17.28
C GLU A 164 4.96 20.71 17.40
N ASP A 165 3.99 19.84 17.10
CA ASP A 165 2.55 20.08 17.25
C ASP A 165 1.90 18.89 17.98
N LYS A 166 0.71 19.08 18.55
CA LYS A 166 -0.06 18.04 19.26
C LYS A 166 -1.19 17.50 18.41
N PHE A 167 -1.28 16.18 18.29
CA PHE A 167 -2.27 15.52 17.43
C PHE A 167 -3.05 14.43 18.15
N ASP A 168 -4.35 14.35 17.85
CA ASP A 168 -5.23 13.26 18.25
C ASP A 168 -5.32 12.24 17.11
N TYR A 169 -5.15 10.95 17.40
CA TYR A 169 -5.18 9.88 16.40
C TYR A 169 -4.32 10.16 15.16
N PRO A 170 -3.01 10.46 15.34
CA PRO A 170 -2.15 10.88 14.25
C PRO A 170 -1.96 9.82 13.16
N VAL A 171 -1.99 10.28 11.91
CA VAL A 171 -1.55 9.52 10.72
C VAL A 171 -0.41 10.29 10.06
N LEU A 172 0.77 9.68 9.98
CA LEU A 172 1.95 10.29 9.37
C LEU A 172 1.88 10.18 7.86
N CYS A 173 2.00 11.32 7.18
CA CYS A 173 1.99 11.46 5.74
C CYS A 173 3.35 11.99 5.27
N SER A 174 4.09 11.16 4.53
CA SER A 174 5.40 11.48 3.98
C SER A 174 5.33 11.53 2.47
N PHE A 175 4.91 12.68 1.92
CA PHE A 175 4.80 12.88 0.47
C PHE A 175 6.09 13.46 -0.11
N VAL A 176 7.11 12.62 -0.30
CA VAL A 176 8.41 13.00 -0.85
C VAL A 176 8.32 13.14 -2.36
N THR A 177 7.82 12.11 -3.04
CA THR A 177 7.45 12.13 -4.45
C THR A 177 5.98 11.74 -4.57
N HIS A 178 5.21 12.49 -5.35
CA HIS A 178 3.76 12.33 -5.37
C HIS A 178 3.13 12.96 -6.61
N LYS A 179 1.86 12.66 -6.84
CA LYS A 179 1.05 13.32 -7.87
C LYS A 179 0.37 14.57 -7.34
N HIS A 180 0.26 15.56 -8.21
CA HIS A 180 -0.43 16.80 -7.92
C HIS A 180 -1.24 17.26 -9.12
N ARG A 181 -2.57 17.28 -8.96
CA ARG A 181 -3.53 17.78 -9.96
C ARG A 181 -3.33 17.16 -11.33
N PHE A 182 -3.13 15.85 -11.39
CA PHE A 182 -2.69 15.17 -12.61
C PHE A 182 -3.75 15.26 -13.74
N ASN A 183 -4.98 14.80 -13.54
CA ASN A 183 -5.98 14.90 -14.60
C ASN A 183 -6.48 16.34 -14.78
N GLU A 184 -6.61 17.11 -13.70
CA GLU A 184 -7.07 18.50 -13.81
C GLU A 184 -6.08 19.38 -14.59
N ARG A 185 -4.78 19.19 -14.39
CA ARG A 185 -3.73 20.05 -14.96
C ARG A 185 -2.86 19.35 -16.00
N ALA A 186 -2.28 18.20 -15.65
CA ALA A 186 -1.28 17.51 -16.46
C ALA A 186 -1.84 16.88 -17.73
N SER A 187 -3.14 16.59 -17.77
CA SER A 187 -3.80 16.10 -18.99
C SER A 187 -3.61 17.03 -20.20
N LYS A 188 -3.44 18.34 -19.98
CA LYS A 188 -3.13 19.33 -21.03
C LYS A 188 -1.70 19.19 -21.55
N TYR A 189 -0.76 18.79 -20.69
CA TYR A 189 0.63 18.55 -21.05
C TYR A 189 0.77 17.24 -21.86
N TYR A 190 0.16 16.15 -21.39
CA TYR A 190 0.17 14.85 -22.05
C TYR A 190 -0.80 14.75 -23.25
N GLY A 191 -1.81 15.61 -23.32
CA GLY A 191 -2.84 15.59 -24.36
C GLY A 191 -3.93 14.54 -24.15
N ALA A 192 -3.97 13.89 -22.98
CA ALA A 192 -4.96 12.88 -22.61
C ALA A 192 -5.21 12.90 -21.10
N LYS A 193 -6.44 12.57 -20.68
CA LYS A 193 -6.76 12.27 -19.28
C LYS A 193 -6.52 10.77 -19.04
N TYR A 194 -6.04 10.43 -17.85
CA TYR A 194 -6.03 9.06 -17.40
C TYR A 194 -7.46 8.64 -17.04
N GLN A 195 -7.87 7.48 -17.54
CA GLN A 195 -9.06 6.77 -17.13
C GLN A 195 -8.61 5.50 -16.42
N CYS A 196 -9.23 5.17 -15.29
CA CYS A 196 -9.02 3.96 -14.52
C CYS A 196 -9.46 2.71 -15.30
N ALA A 197 -8.99 1.54 -14.86
CA ALA A 197 -9.29 0.24 -15.45
C ALA A 197 -10.78 -0.15 -15.36
N ASP A 198 -11.49 0.38 -14.38
CA ASP A 198 -12.93 0.23 -14.18
C ASP A 198 -13.77 1.27 -14.95
N GLY A 199 -13.12 2.14 -15.73
CA GLY A 199 -13.76 3.17 -16.54
C GLY A 199 -13.96 4.53 -15.85
N LEU A 200 -13.66 4.66 -14.55
CA LEU A 200 -13.76 5.95 -13.86
C LEU A 200 -12.63 6.89 -14.27
N THR A 201 -12.93 8.18 -14.39
CA THR A 201 -11.98 9.23 -14.74
C THR A 201 -11.75 10.13 -13.52
N PRO A 202 -10.57 10.06 -12.86
CA PRO A 202 -10.20 10.92 -11.74
C PRO A 202 -10.44 12.40 -12.03
N GLY A 203 -11.14 13.07 -11.11
CA GLY A 203 -11.49 14.49 -11.21
C GLY A 203 -12.73 14.80 -12.05
N GLU A 204 -13.29 13.83 -12.78
CA GLU A 204 -14.36 14.06 -13.76
C GLU A 204 -15.66 13.33 -13.42
N ASP A 205 -15.59 12.05 -13.06
CA ASP A 205 -16.80 11.25 -12.86
C ASP A 205 -17.42 11.46 -11.48
N GLU A 206 -18.74 11.41 -11.42
CA GLU A 206 -19.49 11.50 -10.15
C GLU A 206 -19.57 10.12 -9.50
N THR A 207 -19.33 10.06 -8.19
CA THR A 207 -19.40 8.79 -7.45
C THR A 207 -20.71 8.63 -6.70
N MET A 208 -21.44 9.72 -6.48
CA MET A 208 -22.64 9.78 -5.62
C MET A 208 -22.43 9.31 -4.17
N ASN A 209 -21.19 8.99 -3.76
CA ASN A 209 -20.87 8.53 -2.42
C ASN A 209 -20.65 9.73 -1.49
N PRO A 210 -21.34 9.84 -0.33
CA PRO A 210 -21.20 10.99 0.58
C PRO A 210 -19.77 11.23 1.08
N ILE A 211 -18.95 10.18 1.20
CA ILE A 211 -17.54 10.31 1.60
C ILE A 211 -16.72 11.13 0.59
N ASP A 212 -17.14 11.22 -0.68
CA ASP A 212 -16.45 11.97 -1.73
C ASP A 212 -16.92 13.42 -1.85
N GLN A 213 -17.93 13.82 -1.06
CA GLN A 213 -18.51 15.16 -1.11
C GLN A 213 -17.44 16.22 -0.86
N GLY A 214 -17.17 17.06 -1.87
CA GLY A 214 -16.24 18.19 -1.81
C GLY A 214 -14.78 17.85 -2.12
N VAL A 215 -14.44 16.59 -2.43
CA VAL A 215 -13.03 16.17 -2.61
C VAL A 215 -12.32 16.90 -3.76
N CYS A 216 -13.04 17.25 -4.82
CA CYS A 216 -12.49 17.95 -5.98
C CYS A 216 -12.68 19.47 -5.95
N GLU A 217 -13.37 20.03 -4.94
CA GLU A 217 -13.84 21.42 -4.97
C GLU A 217 -12.68 22.44 -5.00
N LYS A 218 -11.60 22.19 -4.26
CA LYS A 218 -10.46 23.12 -4.11
C LYS A 218 -9.83 23.54 -5.45
N TYR A 219 -9.70 22.61 -6.40
CA TYR A 219 -8.96 22.86 -7.65
C TYR A 219 -9.82 22.83 -8.90
N THR A 220 -10.91 22.06 -8.91
CA THR A 220 -11.81 21.98 -10.06
C THR A 220 -13.02 22.91 -9.94
N GLY A 221 -13.35 23.38 -8.72
CA GLY A 221 -14.60 24.06 -8.43
C GLY A 221 -15.85 23.16 -8.53
N LYS A 222 -15.68 21.87 -8.86
CA LYS A 222 -16.77 20.91 -8.96
C LYS A 222 -17.28 20.58 -7.57
N LYS A 223 -18.54 20.93 -7.32
CA LYS A 223 -19.27 20.59 -6.09
C LYS A 223 -19.87 19.20 -6.21
N GLY A 224 -20.17 18.58 -5.07
CA GLY A 224 -20.75 17.24 -5.03
C GLY A 224 -19.73 16.15 -4.74
N SER A 225 -20.16 14.91 -4.91
CA SER A 225 -19.34 13.71 -4.78
C SER A 225 -18.71 13.34 -6.12
N CYS A 226 -17.39 13.49 -6.20
CA CYS A 226 -16.61 13.26 -7.42
C CYS A 226 -15.53 12.22 -7.15
N PHE A 227 -15.20 11.41 -8.15
CA PHE A 227 -14.05 10.52 -8.05
C PHE A 227 -12.79 11.40 -7.98
N PRO A 228 -11.95 11.26 -6.94
CA PRO A 228 -10.88 12.21 -6.65
C PRO A 228 -9.83 12.23 -7.76
N ASP A 229 -9.36 13.42 -8.14
CA ASP A 229 -8.17 13.56 -8.99
C ASP A 229 -6.92 12.97 -8.29
N MET A 230 -5.86 12.67 -9.04
CA MET A 230 -4.58 12.23 -8.48
C MET A 230 -3.84 13.44 -7.89
N THR A 231 -4.09 13.70 -6.61
CA THR A 231 -3.42 14.72 -5.82
C THR A 231 -3.28 14.27 -4.37
N GLU A 232 -2.44 13.25 -4.18
CA GLU A 232 -2.33 12.45 -2.95
C GLU A 232 -2.17 13.31 -1.68
N SER A 233 -1.34 14.35 -1.75
CA SER A 233 -1.07 15.28 -0.64
C SER A 233 -2.28 16.10 -0.20
N GLU A 234 -3.41 16.00 -0.90
CA GLU A 234 -4.66 16.69 -0.63
C GLU A 234 -5.82 15.71 -0.43
N VAL A 235 -5.88 14.64 -1.23
CA VAL A 235 -6.95 13.63 -1.18
C VAL A 235 -6.82 12.69 0.02
N VAL A 236 -5.62 12.19 0.30
CA VAL A 236 -5.37 11.33 1.47
C VAL A 236 -5.77 12.05 2.76
N PRO A 237 -5.25 13.26 3.07
CA PRO A 237 -5.64 13.95 4.29
C PRO A 237 -7.12 14.38 4.31
N PHE A 238 -7.77 14.55 3.15
CA PHE A 238 -9.21 14.79 3.09
C PHE A 238 -10.00 13.60 3.64
N TYR A 239 -9.71 12.37 3.20
CA TYR A 239 -10.39 11.18 3.71
C TYR A 239 -10.02 10.84 5.14
N LEU A 240 -8.74 10.99 5.51
CA LEU A 240 -8.30 10.78 6.90
C LEU A 240 -9.07 11.67 7.88
N LYS A 241 -9.27 12.95 7.55
CA LYS A 241 -10.06 13.88 8.38
C LYS A 241 -11.53 13.45 8.50
N LYS A 242 -12.13 12.91 7.44
CA LYS A 242 -13.49 12.34 7.52
C LYS A 242 -13.54 11.12 8.45
N GLY A 243 -12.44 10.37 8.53
CA GLY A 243 -12.24 9.28 9.47
C GLY A 243 -12.01 9.68 10.92
N GLY A 244 -11.85 10.98 11.22
CA GLY A 244 -11.50 11.48 12.55
C GLY A 244 -10.00 11.41 12.88
N TYR A 245 -9.16 11.02 11.92
CA TYR A 245 -7.70 11.07 12.08
C TYR A 245 -7.17 12.50 11.96
N SER A 246 -6.02 12.75 12.60
CA SER A 246 -5.24 13.97 12.38
C SER A 246 -4.04 13.69 11.46
N PRO A 247 -4.02 14.19 10.22
CA PRO A 247 -2.85 14.08 9.36
C PRO A 247 -1.68 14.90 9.89
N VAL A 248 -0.53 14.25 10.07
CA VAL A 248 0.77 14.86 10.39
C VAL A 248 1.64 14.73 9.17
N PHE A 249 2.41 15.75 8.83
CA PHE A 249 3.15 15.78 7.59
C PHE A 249 4.64 15.95 7.84
N SER A 250 5.46 15.05 7.32
CA SER A 250 6.91 15.11 7.50
C SER A 250 7.60 14.38 6.37
N THR A 251 8.65 14.98 5.81
CA THR A 251 9.39 14.44 4.65
C THR A 251 10.87 14.21 4.95
N ASN A 252 11.40 14.79 6.03
CA ASN A 252 12.76 14.57 6.50
C ASN A 252 12.89 13.25 7.25
N PHE A 253 13.95 12.49 7.00
CA PHE A 253 14.17 11.17 7.60
C PHE A 253 14.15 11.17 9.13
N SER A 254 14.89 12.08 9.77
CA SER A 254 15.01 12.09 11.23
C SER A 254 13.69 12.50 11.89
N ALA A 255 12.96 13.44 11.29
CA ALA A 255 11.64 13.83 11.77
C ALA A 255 10.63 12.68 11.62
N VAL A 256 10.61 12.02 10.46
CA VAL A 256 9.77 10.84 10.22
C VAL A 256 10.06 9.72 11.22
N ALA A 257 11.33 9.35 11.41
CA ALA A 257 11.69 8.31 12.37
C ALA A 257 11.28 8.66 13.81
N ASN A 258 11.48 9.92 14.22
CA ASN A 258 11.05 10.39 15.54
C ASN A 258 9.52 10.27 15.71
N ASP A 259 8.75 10.68 14.69
CA ASP A 259 7.29 10.64 14.75
C ASP A 259 6.75 9.20 14.78
N LEU A 260 7.34 8.31 13.97
CA LEU A 260 7.00 6.88 13.96
C LEU A 260 7.20 6.24 15.35
N ASN A 261 8.35 6.53 15.99
CA ASN A 261 8.65 6.05 17.34
C ASN A 261 7.73 6.63 18.42
N SER A 262 7.29 7.89 18.23
CA SER A 262 6.42 8.58 19.19
C SER A 262 4.99 8.03 19.20
N GLY A 263 4.55 7.39 18.10
CA GLY A 263 3.27 6.70 17.99
C GLY A 263 2.34 7.35 16.98
N VAL A 264 2.05 6.60 15.92
CA VAL A 264 1.05 6.93 14.87
C VAL A 264 0.18 5.72 14.58
N LEU A 265 -0.97 5.91 13.93
CA LEU A 265 -1.88 4.81 13.58
C LEU A 265 -1.60 4.24 12.19
N LEU A 266 -1.26 5.13 11.26
CA LEU A 266 -0.87 4.80 9.89
C LEU A 266 0.33 5.65 9.50
N TRP A 267 1.19 5.08 8.67
CA TRP A 267 2.19 5.81 7.90
C TRP A 267 1.90 5.63 6.42
N ILE A 268 1.65 6.75 5.75
CA ILE A 268 1.42 6.81 4.30
C ILE A 268 2.63 7.49 3.68
N HIS A 269 3.42 6.74 2.92
CA HIS A 269 4.68 7.22 2.35
C HIS A 269 4.65 7.18 0.82
N GLY A 270 4.66 8.36 0.20
CA GLY A 270 4.79 8.54 -1.24
C GLY A 270 6.23 8.89 -1.57
N SER A 271 6.97 7.95 -2.15
CA SER A 271 8.38 8.14 -2.50
C SER A 271 8.81 7.18 -3.61
N HIS A 272 10.07 7.32 -4.05
CA HIS A 272 10.73 6.31 -4.88
C HIS A 272 11.56 5.36 -4.03
N GLY A 273 11.71 4.13 -4.53
CA GLY A 273 12.60 3.15 -3.94
C GLY A 273 13.24 2.21 -4.94
N VAL A 274 14.18 1.45 -4.40
CA VAL A 274 14.97 0.44 -5.06
C VAL A 274 15.22 -0.70 -4.08
N GLU A 275 15.39 -1.91 -4.59
CA GLU A 275 15.54 -3.14 -3.80
C GLU A 275 16.97 -3.37 -3.26
N ASN A 276 17.96 -2.66 -3.81
CA ASN A 276 19.37 -2.85 -3.45
C ASN A 276 19.70 -2.44 -2.00
N ASP A 277 20.83 -2.92 -1.48
CA ASP A 277 21.29 -2.74 -0.08
C ASP A 277 20.19 -2.95 0.97
N GLY A 278 19.38 -3.99 0.80
CA GLY A 278 18.28 -4.32 1.70
C GLY A 278 17.02 -3.48 1.48
N GLY A 279 16.95 -2.68 0.41
CA GLY A 279 15.84 -1.79 0.10
C GLY A 279 16.10 -0.38 0.60
N LYS A 280 15.76 0.61 -0.23
CA LYS A 280 15.93 2.04 0.07
C LYS A 280 14.73 2.84 -0.38
N THR A 281 14.55 3.99 0.26
CA THR A 281 13.58 5.01 -0.14
C THR A 281 14.17 6.41 -0.01
N LEU A 282 13.65 7.34 -0.80
CA LEU A 282 14.00 8.75 -0.70
C LEU A 282 13.30 9.44 0.47
N PHE A 283 14.04 10.36 1.10
CA PHE A 283 13.57 11.38 2.04
C PHE A 283 14.08 12.77 1.64
N TRP A 284 13.42 13.82 2.11
CA TRP A 284 13.89 15.19 1.96
C TRP A 284 15.21 15.43 2.71
N ASP A 285 16.20 15.99 2.02
CA ASP A 285 17.50 16.34 2.59
C ASP A 285 18.02 17.64 1.95
N THR A 286 18.33 18.63 2.79
CA THR A 286 18.88 19.92 2.35
C THR A 286 20.34 19.79 1.90
N ASN A 287 21.01 18.68 2.22
CA ASN A 287 22.27 18.31 1.64
C ASN A 287 22.02 17.64 0.30
N PHE A 288 21.81 18.50 -0.70
CA PHE A 288 21.58 18.11 -2.08
C PHE A 288 22.59 17.05 -2.53
N ALA A 289 22.17 16.21 -3.49
CA ALA A 289 22.97 15.14 -4.06
C ALA A 289 24.43 15.55 -4.36
N ASP A 290 25.38 14.63 -4.17
CA ASP A 290 26.83 14.90 -4.23
C ASP A 290 27.39 15.11 -5.66
N ASN A 291 26.54 15.38 -6.65
CA ASN A 291 26.98 15.65 -8.01
C ASN A 291 27.29 17.14 -8.23
N LEU A 292 28.21 17.43 -9.16
CA LEU A 292 28.70 18.78 -9.44
C LEU A 292 27.56 19.79 -9.70
N PHE A 293 26.54 19.37 -10.45
CA PHE A 293 25.46 20.27 -10.85
C PHE A 293 24.57 20.63 -9.66
N ALA A 294 24.20 19.64 -8.85
CA ALA A 294 23.45 19.85 -7.61
C ALA A 294 24.17 20.80 -6.65
N GLN A 295 25.49 20.67 -6.50
CA GLN A 295 26.30 21.58 -5.67
C GLN A 295 26.37 23.01 -6.24
N ILE A 296 26.39 23.17 -7.57
CA ILE A 296 26.35 24.50 -8.23
C ILE A 296 25.00 25.19 -7.99
N VAL A 297 23.88 24.45 -8.03
CA VAL A 297 22.54 25.05 -7.90
C VAL A 297 22.08 25.21 -6.46
N LYS A 298 22.59 24.41 -5.52
CA LYS A 298 22.21 24.41 -4.09
C LYS A 298 22.16 25.81 -3.46
N PRO A 299 23.14 26.72 -3.64
CA PRO A 299 23.11 28.06 -3.03
C PRO A 299 21.92 28.92 -3.48
N PHE A 300 21.36 28.64 -4.67
CA PHE A 300 20.28 29.40 -5.28
C PHE A 300 18.91 28.70 -5.16
N ALA A 301 18.91 27.42 -4.79
CA ALA A 301 17.69 26.63 -4.63
C ALA A 301 16.97 26.97 -3.33
N GLY A 302 15.67 27.28 -3.41
CA GLY A 302 14.87 27.53 -2.21
C GLY A 302 14.75 26.28 -1.32
N ALA A 303 14.68 25.11 -1.95
CA ALA A 303 14.62 23.82 -1.28
C ALA A 303 15.83 23.53 -0.36
N SER A 304 16.99 24.15 -0.59
CA SER A 304 18.16 23.97 0.30
C SER A 304 18.02 24.69 1.65
N LYS A 305 16.92 25.44 1.84
CA LYS A 305 16.66 26.28 3.02
C LYS A 305 15.43 25.86 3.82
N ASP A 306 14.76 24.80 3.39
CA ASP A 306 13.57 24.26 4.00
C ASP A 306 13.90 22.85 4.47
N GLU A 307 14.04 22.63 5.78
CA GLU A 307 14.65 21.41 6.31
C GLU A 307 13.71 20.19 6.33
N ASN A 308 12.42 20.46 6.48
CA ASN A 308 11.37 19.45 6.57
C ASN A 308 10.05 20.05 6.07
N PRO A 309 9.85 20.18 4.76
CA PRO A 309 8.57 20.66 4.25
C PRO A 309 7.46 19.63 4.47
N TRP A 310 6.22 20.11 4.65
CA TRP A 310 5.07 19.21 4.85
C TRP A 310 4.81 18.30 3.63
N ARG A 311 5.22 18.73 2.43
CA ARG A 311 5.29 17.90 1.22
C ARG A 311 6.52 18.27 0.40
N GLY A 312 7.08 17.29 -0.31
CA GLY A 312 8.13 17.52 -1.27
C GLY A 312 7.69 18.46 -2.40
N TYR A 313 8.65 19.17 -2.97
CA TYR A 313 8.44 20.06 -4.10
C TYR A 313 9.72 20.21 -4.92
N GLU A 314 9.57 20.64 -6.17
CA GLU A 314 10.68 20.82 -7.10
C GLU A 314 11.68 21.91 -6.65
N TRP A 315 12.97 21.59 -6.66
CA TRP A 315 14.02 22.42 -6.03
C TRP A 315 14.11 23.86 -6.53
N TYR A 316 13.79 24.10 -7.81
CA TYR A 316 14.04 25.37 -8.47
C TYR A 316 12.99 26.42 -8.11
N LEU A 317 11.75 26.26 -8.57
CA LEU A 317 10.64 27.21 -8.35
C LEU A 317 9.53 26.66 -7.46
N GLY A 318 9.66 25.43 -6.96
CA GLY A 318 8.65 24.77 -6.15
C GLY A 318 8.51 25.36 -4.75
N SER A 319 7.38 25.10 -4.13
CA SER A 319 7.10 25.40 -2.72
C SER A 319 6.01 24.44 -2.25
N THR A 320 5.73 24.43 -0.95
CA THR A 320 4.62 23.58 -0.50
C THR A 320 3.25 24.07 -0.98
N GLU A 321 3.07 25.32 -1.41
CA GLU A 321 1.83 25.81 -2.03
C GLU A 321 1.68 25.27 -3.46
N GLU A 322 2.75 25.39 -4.27
CA GLU A 322 2.80 24.93 -5.66
C GLU A 322 4.06 24.06 -5.84
N PRO A 323 3.92 22.72 -5.73
CA PRO A 323 5.07 21.83 -5.68
C PRO A 323 5.57 21.40 -7.07
N ASP A 324 4.67 21.32 -8.06
CA ASP A 324 4.97 20.99 -9.46
C ASP A 324 5.45 22.25 -10.20
N THR A 325 6.76 22.37 -10.42
CA THR A 325 7.31 23.51 -11.18
C THR A 325 8.35 23.12 -12.23
N MET A 326 8.60 21.83 -12.36
CA MET A 326 9.46 21.22 -13.36
C MET A 326 8.66 20.18 -14.11
N SER A 327 9.09 19.85 -15.32
CA SER A 327 8.33 18.96 -16.19
C SER A 327 9.28 18.10 -17.01
N MET A 328 8.84 16.89 -17.32
CA MET A 328 9.53 16.02 -18.26
C MET A 328 9.66 16.68 -19.63
N ASP A 329 10.68 16.30 -20.39
CA ASP A 329 10.84 16.71 -21.78
C ASP A 329 10.31 15.66 -22.74
N ILE A 330 9.11 15.89 -23.26
CA ILE A 330 8.52 15.08 -24.35
C ILE A 330 8.55 15.79 -25.72
N LYS A 331 9.13 17.00 -25.83
CA LYS A 331 9.04 17.82 -27.06
C LYS A 331 10.38 18.34 -27.60
N GLY A 332 11.50 17.99 -26.97
CA GLY A 332 12.85 18.38 -27.41
C GLY A 332 13.18 19.82 -27.01
N PHE A 333 13.16 20.09 -25.71
CA PHE A 333 13.44 21.43 -25.15
C PHE A 333 14.89 21.61 -24.73
N ILE A 334 15.42 22.82 -24.91
CA ILE A 334 16.66 23.23 -24.25
C ILE A 334 16.42 23.22 -22.73
N PRO A 335 17.31 22.58 -21.95
CA PRO A 335 17.18 22.48 -20.50
C PRO A 335 16.93 23.85 -19.85
N PHE A 336 15.98 23.92 -18.92
CA PHE A 336 15.66 25.11 -18.11
C PHE A 336 15.17 26.35 -18.86
N THR A 337 14.97 26.31 -20.18
CA THR A 337 14.58 27.50 -20.97
C THR A 337 13.26 27.37 -21.71
N ASN A 338 12.67 26.17 -21.76
CA ASN A 338 11.42 25.87 -22.49
C ASN A 338 11.48 26.26 -23.98
N ILE A 339 12.69 26.37 -24.54
CA ILE A 339 12.90 26.68 -25.97
C ILE A 339 12.94 25.37 -26.71
N ARG A 340 11.95 25.13 -27.58
CA ARG A 340 11.88 23.92 -28.41
C ARG A 340 12.89 24.03 -29.55
N VAL A 341 13.66 22.97 -29.78
CA VAL A 341 14.61 22.89 -30.90
C VAL A 341 14.21 21.72 -31.79
N PRO A 342 13.84 21.94 -33.06
CA PRO A 342 13.30 20.88 -33.94
C PRO A 342 14.19 19.64 -34.12
N LEU A 343 15.49 19.76 -33.89
CA LEU A 343 16.47 18.67 -34.04
C LEU A 343 16.93 18.08 -32.71
N LEU A 344 16.51 18.64 -31.58
CA LEU A 344 16.83 18.08 -30.27
C LEU A 344 15.80 16.99 -29.95
N PRO A 345 16.22 15.75 -29.68
CA PRO A 345 15.28 14.71 -29.30
C PRO A 345 14.68 15.01 -27.93
N ALA A 346 13.44 14.57 -27.72
CA ALA A 346 12.84 14.51 -26.40
C ALA A 346 13.65 13.54 -25.53
N MET A 347 14.17 14.02 -24.42
CA MET A 347 15.04 13.22 -23.54
C MET A 347 14.28 12.51 -22.43
N GLY A 348 13.00 12.85 -22.20
CA GLY A 348 12.21 12.34 -21.08
C GLY A 348 12.67 12.86 -19.72
N MET A 349 13.62 13.79 -19.66
CA MET A 349 14.19 14.31 -18.40
C MET A 349 13.38 15.49 -17.86
N ASP A 350 13.32 15.60 -16.54
CA ASP A 350 12.59 16.58 -15.74
C ASP A 350 13.31 17.93 -15.62
N TRP A 351 13.65 18.55 -16.74
CA TRP A 351 14.40 19.83 -16.77
C TRP A 351 13.64 20.99 -17.43
N VAL A 352 12.39 20.77 -17.84
CA VAL A 352 11.53 21.79 -18.43
C VAL A 352 10.90 22.57 -17.28
N LEU A 353 10.78 23.89 -17.38
CA LEU A 353 10.11 24.68 -16.36
C LEU A 353 8.60 24.65 -16.61
N ALA A 354 7.84 24.01 -15.72
CA ALA A 354 6.37 24.00 -15.80
C ALA A 354 5.82 25.43 -15.74
N ARG A 355 6.40 26.21 -14.82
CA ARG A 355 6.01 27.57 -14.49
C ARG A 355 6.90 28.59 -15.19
N LYS A 356 6.31 29.65 -15.75
CA LYS A 356 7.03 30.71 -16.48
C LYS A 356 6.80 32.07 -15.78
N PRO A 357 7.34 32.28 -14.56
CA PRO A 357 6.93 33.39 -13.67
C PRO A 357 7.09 34.78 -14.29
N VAL A 358 8.11 35.00 -15.11
CA VAL A 358 8.30 36.28 -15.83
C VAL A 358 7.22 36.50 -16.89
N ARG A 359 6.89 35.47 -17.68
CA ARG A 359 5.83 35.56 -18.70
C ARG A 359 4.45 35.70 -18.04
N GLU A 360 4.20 34.94 -16.98
CA GLU A 360 2.98 35.04 -16.16
C GLU A 360 2.81 36.45 -15.59
N PHE A 361 3.89 37.05 -15.07
CA PHE A 361 3.87 38.41 -14.55
C PHE A 361 3.56 39.44 -15.66
N ILE A 362 4.21 39.36 -16.82
CA ILE A 362 3.96 40.30 -17.93
C ILE A 362 2.54 40.15 -18.47
N ASN A 363 2.03 38.92 -18.61
CA ASN A 363 0.64 38.66 -19.00
C ASN A 363 -0.36 39.25 -18.00
N ARG A 364 -0.07 39.24 -16.68
CA ARG A 364 -0.91 39.89 -15.65
C ARG A 364 -0.87 41.42 -15.73
N MET A 365 0.25 42.01 -16.13
CA MET A 365 0.40 43.47 -16.26
C MET A 365 -0.30 44.04 -17.50
N ILE A 366 -0.62 43.21 -18.50
CA ILE A 366 -1.32 43.60 -19.73
C ILE A 366 -2.63 42.79 -19.85
N PRO A 367 -3.66 43.07 -19.04
CA PRO A 367 -4.82 42.17 -18.87
C PRO A 367 -5.72 42.00 -20.10
N PHE A 368 -5.50 42.76 -21.19
CA PHE A 368 -6.33 42.74 -22.40
C PHE A 368 -5.65 42.05 -23.60
N ILE A 369 -4.37 41.70 -23.48
CA ILE A 369 -3.59 41.01 -24.52
C ILE A 369 -2.81 39.92 -23.80
N ASN A 370 -2.77 38.71 -24.34
CA ASN A 370 -1.86 37.67 -23.86
C ASN A 370 -0.60 37.68 -24.75
N PRO A 371 0.38 38.58 -24.53
CA PRO A 371 1.52 38.75 -25.43
C PRO A 371 2.41 37.51 -25.48
N PHE A 372 2.37 36.66 -24.45
CA PHE A 372 3.18 35.45 -24.37
C PHE A 372 2.30 34.22 -24.17
N ASN A 373 2.35 33.27 -25.10
CA ASN A 373 1.77 31.95 -24.86
C ASN A 373 2.49 31.27 -23.67
N THR A 374 1.81 31.19 -22.53
CA THR A 374 2.23 30.38 -21.39
C THR A 374 1.66 28.99 -21.60
N GLU A 375 2.37 28.18 -22.39
CA GLU A 375 2.09 26.74 -22.52
C GLU A 375 1.94 26.14 -21.12
N ASN A 376 0.88 25.35 -20.92
CA ASN A 376 0.70 24.59 -19.70
C ASN A 376 1.64 23.38 -19.73
N LEU A 377 2.78 23.51 -19.06
CA LEU A 377 3.83 22.49 -19.05
C LEU A 377 3.78 21.60 -17.82
N TYR A 378 2.94 21.91 -16.83
CA TYR A 378 2.76 21.11 -15.62
C TYR A 378 2.41 19.66 -15.98
N ASP A 379 3.23 18.73 -15.51
CA ASP A 379 3.12 17.30 -15.80
C ASP A 379 2.51 16.52 -14.63
N GLY A 380 2.19 17.21 -13.53
CA GLY A 380 1.48 16.67 -12.38
C GLY A 380 2.29 15.68 -11.56
N VAL A 381 3.61 15.62 -11.76
CA VAL A 381 4.48 14.71 -11.02
C VAL A 381 5.65 15.42 -10.36
N ILE A 382 5.79 15.19 -9.05
CA ILE A 382 6.84 15.77 -8.23
C ILE A 382 7.90 14.73 -7.91
N GLY A 383 9.18 15.08 -8.08
CA GLY A 383 10.31 14.22 -7.74
C GLY A 383 10.54 13.05 -8.70
N THR A 384 10.15 13.21 -9.96
CA THR A 384 10.15 12.17 -11.01
C THR A 384 11.52 11.56 -11.31
N LEU A 385 12.50 12.36 -11.73
CA LEU A 385 13.71 11.90 -12.42
C LEU A 385 14.96 12.65 -11.93
N LEU A 386 15.91 12.98 -12.80
CA LEU A 386 17.27 13.34 -12.42
C LEU A 386 17.35 14.67 -11.66
N PHE A 387 16.68 15.71 -12.15
CA PHE A 387 16.85 17.06 -11.62
C PHE A 387 15.90 17.34 -10.47
N SER A 388 14.67 16.82 -10.53
CA SER A 388 13.67 16.95 -9.47
C SER A 388 14.07 16.27 -8.17
N ARG A 389 15.12 15.44 -8.17
CA ARG A 389 15.57 14.66 -7.02
C ARG A 389 16.78 15.21 -6.28
N PHE A 390 17.29 16.39 -6.64
CA PHE A 390 18.50 16.92 -6.00
C PHE A 390 18.37 17.09 -4.50
N GLN A 391 17.19 17.45 -4.00
CA GLN A 391 16.84 17.69 -2.61
C GLN A 391 16.38 16.43 -1.87
N TYR A 392 16.62 15.24 -2.44
CA TYR A 392 16.31 13.98 -1.81
C TYR A 392 17.55 13.13 -1.60
N ARG A 393 17.47 12.25 -0.61
CA ARG A 393 18.53 11.29 -0.29
C ARG A 393 17.93 9.92 0.00
N ASP A 394 18.56 8.88 -0.54
CA ASP A 394 18.23 7.51 -0.22
C ASP A 394 18.62 7.17 1.21
N ARG A 395 17.71 6.51 1.92
CA ARG A 395 17.96 5.88 3.21
C ARG A 395 17.67 4.40 3.09
N ASN A 396 18.63 3.57 3.49
CA ASN A 396 18.51 2.13 3.37
C ASN A 396 17.86 1.50 4.61
N ALA A 397 17.62 0.18 4.52
CA ALA A 397 17.02 -0.60 5.59
C ALA A 397 17.81 -0.56 6.90
N THR A 398 19.14 -0.58 6.88
CA THR A 398 19.97 -0.52 8.10
C THR A 398 19.84 0.83 8.79
N GLU A 399 19.85 1.93 8.04
CA GLU A 399 19.63 3.26 8.61
C GLU A 399 18.23 3.38 9.23
N MET A 400 17.22 2.79 8.59
CA MET A 400 15.86 2.74 9.13
C MET A 400 15.79 1.92 10.42
N ASP A 401 16.38 0.72 10.43
CA ASP A 401 16.47 -0.18 11.60
C ASP A 401 17.14 0.51 12.80
N ASP A 402 18.28 1.16 12.56
CA ASP A 402 19.02 1.90 13.60
C ASP A 402 18.23 3.10 14.15
N SER A 403 17.31 3.66 13.37
CA SER A 403 16.52 4.84 13.73
C SER A 403 15.15 4.48 14.34
N LEU A 404 14.70 3.25 14.19
CA LEU A 404 13.42 2.78 14.68
C LEU A 404 13.57 2.07 16.03
N SER A 405 12.56 2.26 16.87
CA SER A 405 12.42 1.60 18.16
C SER A 405 11.15 0.74 18.14
N ASN A 406 9.97 1.37 18.14
CA ASN A 406 8.69 0.67 18.12
C ASN A 406 7.67 1.47 17.30
N LEU A 407 6.96 0.77 16.42
CA LEU A 407 5.92 1.30 15.53
C LEU A 407 4.50 1.10 16.09
N HIS A 408 4.38 0.52 17.29
CA HIS A 408 3.13 0.50 18.07
C HIS A 408 1.91 -0.05 17.31
N SER A 409 2.09 -1.09 16.50
CA SER A 409 1.02 -1.71 15.72
C SER A 409 0.44 -0.80 14.63
N MET A 410 1.23 0.12 14.07
CA MET A 410 0.78 0.98 12.96
C MET A 410 0.70 0.24 11.62
N GLY A 411 -0.19 0.70 10.75
CA GLY A 411 -0.26 0.27 9.35
C GLY A 411 0.68 1.05 8.44
N PHE A 412 1.21 0.42 7.39
CA PHE A 412 2.07 1.07 6.40
C PHE A 412 1.45 0.99 4.99
N ILE A 413 1.27 2.13 4.34
CA ILE A 413 0.74 2.20 2.97
C ILE A 413 1.74 2.98 2.14
N THR A 414 2.29 2.38 1.09
CA THR A 414 3.38 3.01 0.35
C THR A 414 3.42 2.60 -1.12
N SER A 415 3.92 3.50 -1.96
CA SER A 415 4.34 3.17 -3.33
C SER A 415 5.82 3.29 -3.57
N ILE A 416 6.59 3.10 -2.51
CA ILE A 416 8.02 2.94 -2.67
C ILE A 416 8.23 1.68 -3.50
N CYS A 417 8.67 1.88 -4.73
CA CYS A 417 8.89 0.79 -5.66
C CYS A 417 9.91 -0.20 -5.09
N GLN A 418 9.65 -1.49 -5.28
CA GLN A 418 10.63 -2.56 -5.10
C GLN A 418 11.13 -2.82 -3.67
N THR A 419 10.58 -2.15 -2.64
CA THR A 419 10.97 -2.41 -1.24
C THR A 419 10.31 -3.63 -0.62
N SER A 420 9.30 -4.22 -1.27
CA SER A 420 8.70 -5.44 -0.75
C SER A 420 9.70 -6.61 -0.75
N ASN A 421 9.67 -7.39 0.32
CA ASN A 421 10.54 -8.56 0.54
C ASN A 421 12.05 -8.25 0.55
N THR A 422 12.40 -7.00 0.82
CA THR A 422 13.76 -6.61 1.17
C THR A 422 13.92 -6.55 2.70
N TYR A 423 15.12 -6.20 3.18
CA TYR A 423 15.32 -5.99 4.61
C TYR A 423 14.47 -4.83 5.14
N PHE A 424 14.25 -3.77 4.36
CA PHE A 424 13.40 -2.64 4.69
C PHE A 424 11.97 -3.07 5.06
N HIS A 425 11.39 -3.98 4.27
CA HIS A 425 10.08 -4.58 4.58
C HIS A 425 10.10 -5.28 5.94
N LEU A 426 11.09 -6.13 6.19
CA LEU A 426 11.23 -6.89 7.44
C LEU A 426 11.46 -6.01 8.66
N VAL A 427 12.25 -4.94 8.52
CA VAL A 427 12.51 -3.95 9.59
C VAL A 427 11.21 -3.37 10.10
N LEU A 428 10.32 -2.91 9.21
CA LEU A 428 9.02 -2.37 9.62
C LEU A 428 8.15 -3.41 10.35
N ILE A 429 8.17 -4.67 9.92
CA ILE A 429 7.45 -5.75 10.62
C ILE A 429 8.02 -5.94 12.03
N ARG A 430 9.35 -6.03 12.14
CA ARG A 430 10.07 -6.29 13.40
C ARG A 430 9.90 -5.18 14.42
N HIS A 431 9.85 -3.92 13.99
CA HIS A 431 9.53 -2.80 14.87
C HIS A 431 8.03 -2.66 15.17
N GLY A 432 7.18 -3.47 14.55
CA GLY A 432 5.79 -3.63 14.98
C GLY A 432 4.75 -3.03 14.05
N SER A 433 5.02 -2.90 12.75
CA SER A 433 3.96 -2.69 11.78
C SER A 433 3.04 -3.91 11.71
N VAL A 434 1.73 -3.70 11.69
CA VAL A 434 0.72 -4.79 11.70
C VAL A 434 0.25 -5.19 10.30
N PHE A 435 0.33 -4.29 9.34
CA PHE A 435 0.05 -4.58 7.94
C PHE A 435 0.80 -3.60 7.04
N GLN A 436 1.08 -4.01 5.80
CA GLN A 436 1.79 -3.22 4.82
C GLN A 436 1.20 -3.40 3.42
N VAL A 437 0.93 -2.32 2.70
CA VAL A 437 0.62 -2.37 1.26
C VAL A 437 1.82 -1.80 0.53
N GLN A 438 2.52 -2.65 -0.22
CA GLN A 438 3.81 -2.32 -0.81
C GLN A 438 3.99 -2.87 -2.21
N ASP A 439 4.90 -2.25 -2.95
CA ASP A 439 5.23 -2.62 -4.31
C ASP A 439 6.44 -3.55 -4.35
N PRO A 440 6.32 -4.76 -4.90
CA PRO A 440 7.47 -5.61 -5.17
C PRO A 440 8.16 -5.20 -6.47
N TRP A 441 7.48 -4.54 -7.39
CA TRP A 441 7.98 -4.12 -8.70
C TRP A 441 7.97 -2.59 -8.83
N PRO A 442 8.43 -2.03 -9.97
CA PRO A 442 8.14 -0.64 -10.31
C PRO A 442 6.63 -0.43 -10.43
N THR A 443 6.17 0.69 -9.90
CA THR A 443 4.75 1.10 -9.93
C THR A 443 4.62 2.35 -10.78
N SER A 444 3.51 2.45 -11.50
CA SER A 444 3.30 3.60 -12.37
C SER A 444 2.90 4.82 -11.56
N TRP A 445 2.71 5.93 -12.27
CA TRP A 445 2.22 7.16 -11.68
C TRP A 445 0.76 7.07 -11.23
N TYR A 446 0.00 6.13 -11.79
CA TYR A 446 -1.42 6.00 -11.56
C TYR A 446 -1.73 5.28 -10.26
N GLY A 447 -0.77 4.61 -9.65
CA GLY A 447 -0.91 4.05 -8.31
C GLY A 447 -1.32 5.05 -7.22
N ALA A 448 -1.24 6.36 -7.50
CA ALA A 448 -1.83 7.40 -6.65
C ALA A 448 -3.32 7.14 -6.35
N VAL A 449 -4.05 6.57 -7.31
CA VAL A 449 -5.48 6.25 -7.18
C VAL A 449 -5.73 5.20 -6.09
N TRP A 450 -5.02 4.07 -6.10
CA TRP A 450 -5.21 3.05 -5.05
C TRP A 450 -4.71 3.54 -3.69
N ARG A 451 -3.61 4.30 -3.65
CA ARG A 451 -3.08 4.84 -2.39
C ARG A 451 -4.04 5.80 -1.70
N GLN A 452 -4.75 6.62 -2.49
CA GLN A 452 -5.72 7.55 -1.95
C GLN A 452 -7.10 6.90 -1.70
N SER A 453 -7.41 5.77 -2.35
CA SER A 453 -8.63 5.02 -2.11
C SER A 453 -8.57 4.14 -0.85
N ILE A 454 -7.39 3.62 -0.47
CA ILE A 454 -7.29 2.79 0.74
C ILE A 454 -7.76 3.55 1.99
N PRO A 455 -7.23 4.74 2.34
CA PRO A 455 -7.72 5.50 3.49
C PRO A 455 -9.21 5.83 3.43
N ARG A 456 -9.75 6.07 2.22
CA ARG A 456 -11.18 6.27 2.00
C ARG A 456 -11.99 5.04 2.38
N ASP A 457 -11.58 3.87 1.89
CA ASP A 457 -12.33 2.63 2.08
C ASP A 457 -12.17 2.10 3.52
N LEU A 458 -11.02 2.31 4.16
CA LEU A 458 -10.87 2.08 5.61
C LEU A 458 -11.88 2.91 6.42
N VAL A 459 -12.07 4.19 6.06
CA VAL A 459 -13.06 5.07 6.73
C VAL A 459 -14.50 4.64 6.45
N LEU A 460 -14.76 4.00 5.30
CA LEU A 460 -16.06 3.38 5.01
C LEU A 460 -16.27 2.07 5.80
N GLY A 461 -15.28 1.65 6.58
CA GLY A 461 -15.34 0.43 7.36
C GLY A 461 -15.09 -0.82 6.51
N CYS A 462 -14.21 -0.74 5.51
CA CYS A 462 -13.64 -1.92 4.86
C CYS A 462 -12.52 -2.51 5.72
N THR A 463 -12.29 -3.82 5.61
CA THR A 463 -11.02 -4.43 6.02
C THR A 463 -9.87 -3.90 5.17
N VAL A 464 -8.63 -4.11 5.61
CA VAL A 464 -7.47 -3.69 4.81
C VAL A 464 -7.41 -4.46 3.49
N GLY A 465 -7.76 -5.76 3.49
CA GLY A 465 -7.83 -6.57 2.28
C GLY A 465 -8.87 -6.07 1.28
N GLU A 466 -10.07 -5.75 1.75
CA GLU A 466 -11.13 -5.16 0.92
C GLU A 466 -10.69 -3.81 0.33
N ALA A 467 -10.12 -2.92 1.15
CA ALA A 467 -9.63 -1.62 0.71
C ALA A 467 -8.51 -1.73 -0.33
N TYR A 468 -7.59 -2.68 -0.15
CA TYR A 468 -6.54 -2.99 -1.12
C TYR A 468 -7.11 -3.52 -2.43
N THR A 469 -7.97 -4.54 -2.39
CA THR A 469 -8.57 -5.15 -3.60
C THR A 469 -9.37 -4.11 -4.40
N ARG A 470 -10.17 -3.28 -3.73
CA ARG A 470 -10.92 -2.19 -4.35
C ARG A 470 -9.99 -1.15 -4.97
N GLY A 471 -8.94 -0.74 -4.25
CA GLY A 471 -7.94 0.19 -4.77
C GLY A 471 -7.26 -0.32 -6.05
N ILE A 472 -6.79 -1.57 -6.05
CA ILE A 472 -6.12 -2.17 -7.20
C ILE A 472 -7.07 -2.39 -8.38
N SER A 473 -8.36 -2.63 -8.13
CA SER A 473 -9.37 -2.74 -9.20
C SER A 473 -9.49 -1.48 -10.06
N HIS A 474 -9.16 -0.31 -9.51
CA HIS A 474 -9.15 0.94 -10.29
C HIS A 474 -7.97 1.06 -11.26
N VAL A 475 -6.83 0.41 -11.01
CA VAL A 475 -5.59 0.74 -11.76
C VAL A 475 -4.90 -0.44 -12.41
N GLY A 476 -5.25 -1.66 -12.05
CA GLY A 476 -4.51 -2.86 -12.42
C GLY A 476 -5.30 -3.87 -13.21
N THR A 477 -4.57 -4.86 -13.75
CA THR A 477 -5.17 -6.07 -14.31
C THR A 477 -5.79 -6.91 -13.18
N LEU A 478 -7.01 -7.40 -13.38
CA LEU A 478 -7.64 -8.40 -12.50
C LEU A 478 -7.67 -9.72 -13.25
N TYR A 479 -6.63 -10.52 -13.03
CA TYR A 479 -6.24 -11.61 -13.92
C TYR A 479 -7.34 -12.64 -14.13
N ILE A 480 -8.02 -13.05 -13.07
CA ILE A 480 -8.91 -14.23 -13.11
C ILE A 480 -10.39 -13.91 -12.82
N THR A 481 -10.77 -12.64 -12.91
CA THR A 481 -12.18 -12.22 -12.93
C THR A 481 -12.91 -12.77 -14.16
N ASP A 482 -14.25 -12.78 -14.14
CA ASP A 482 -15.06 -13.21 -15.29
C ASP A 482 -16.07 -12.11 -15.70
N PRO A 483 -15.88 -11.44 -16.85
CA PRO A 483 -14.70 -11.54 -17.72
C PRO A 483 -13.44 -10.94 -17.06
N PRO A 484 -12.22 -11.35 -17.47
CA PRO A 484 -11.00 -10.74 -16.97
C PRO A 484 -10.92 -9.24 -17.25
N GLN A 485 -10.51 -8.45 -16.25
CA GLN A 485 -10.18 -7.03 -16.45
C GLN A 485 -8.76 -6.90 -16.98
N TRP A 486 -8.63 -6.73 -18.29
CA TRP A 486 -7.35 -6.40 -18.93
C TRP A 486 -7.05 -4.92 -18.82
N TRP A 487 -5.80 -4.59 -18.52
CA TRP A 487 -5.37 -3.22 -18.45
C TRP A 487 -3.99 -3.02 -19.06
N TRP A 488 -3.77 -1.84 -19.65
CA TRP A 488 -2.51 -1.53 -20.35
C TRP A 488 -1.37 -1.24 -19.38
N ASP A 489 -1.68 -0.76 -18.17
CA ASP A 489 -0.69 -0.53 -17.14
C ASP A 489 -0.39 -1.84 -16.41
N THR A 490 0.71 -2.46 -16.79
CA THR A 490 1.21 -3.71 -16.18
C THR A 490 2.16 -3.45 -15.02
N ALA A 491 2.37 -2.20 -14.58
CA ALA A 491 3.25 -1.86 -13.47
C ALA A 491 2.53 -1.91 -12.12
N GLU A 492 1.19 -1.91 -12.09
CA GLU A 492 0.37 -1.96 -10.86
C GLU A 492 0.30 -3.40 -10.27
N ASN A 493 1.47 -3.96 -9.95
CA ASN A 493 1.66 -5.27 -9.29
C ASN A 493 1.92 -5.12 -7.78
N VAL A 494 1.20 -4.21 -7.14
CA VAL A 494 1.22 -3.96 -5.69
C VAL A 494 0.74 -5.19 -4.94
N VAL A 495 1.24 -5.45 -3.73
CA VAL A 495 0.81 -6.58 -2.89
C VAL A 495 0.45 -6.10 -1.49
N PHE A 496 -0.60 -6.69 -0.93
CA PHE A 496 -0.93 -6.54 0.48
C PHE A 496 -0.24 -7.61 1.34
N PHE A 497 0.45 -7.16 2.37
CA PHE A 497 1.11 -7.99 3.37
C PHE A 497 0.47 -7.79 4.74
N GLY A 498 -0.13 -8.85 5.28
CA GLY A 498 -0.92 -8.84 6.50
C GLY A 498 -2.13 -9.76 6.38
N ASP A 499 -3.01 -9.67 7.37
CA ASP A 499 -4.29 -10.35 7.40
C ASP A 499 -5.34 -9.51 6.63
N PRO A 500 -5.96 -10.03 5.56
CA PRO A 500 -6.94 -9.29 4.76
C PRO A 500 -8.19 -8.93 5.54
N ASP A 501 -8.51 -9.69 6.58
CA ASP A 501 -9.70 -9.47 7.40
C ASP A 501 -9.41 -8.49 8.57
N LEU A 502 -8.17 -8.00 8.68
CA LEU A 502 -7.82 -6.98 9.66
C LEU A 502 -8.62 -5.71 9.41
N ARG A 503 -9.29 -5.23 10.45
CA ARG A 503 -9.95 -3.92 10.50
C ARG A 503 -9.14 -2.99 11.38
N VAL A 504 -8.72 -1.87 10.81
CA VAL A 504 -7.90 -0.89 11.53
C VAL A 504 -8.79 -0.02 12.41
N PHE A 505 -8.21 0.52 13.48
CA PHE A 505 -8.90 1.49 14.32
C PHE A 505 -9.18 2.79 13.55
N VAL A 506 -10.45 3.15 13.37
CA VAL A 506 -10.91 4.41 12.76
C VAL A 506 -11.65 5.25 13.81
N PRO A 507 -11.18 6.46 14.16
CA PRO A 507 -11.74 7.24 15.28
C PRO A 507 -13.22 7.61 15.16
N SER A 508 -13.72 7.79 13.93
CA SER A 508 -15.09 8.24 13.67
C SER A 508 -16.13 7.12 13.56
N THR A 509 -15.72 5.86 13.59
CA THR A 509 -16.63 4.72 13.45
C THR A 509 -17.11 4.25 14.81
N GLU A 510 -18.42 3.96 14.94
CA GLU A 510 -18.98 3.33 16.12
C GLU A 510 -18.74 1.81 16.13
N TYR A 511 -18.88 1.20 17.31
CA TYR A 511 -18.83 -0.24 17.45
C TYR A 511 -19.89 -0.96 16.63
N SER A 512 -19.46 -1.99 15.92
CA SER A 512 -20.31 -3.04 15.37
C SER A 512 -19.55 -4.35 15.33
N ASP A 513 -20.27 -5.47 15.21
CA ASP A 513 -19.68 -6.78 14.91
C ASP A 513 -18.79 -6.75 13.65
N ALA A 514 -18.97 -5.72 12.81
CA ALA A 514 -18.22 -5.48 11.59
C ALA A 514 -17.16 -4.37 11.68
N ASN A 515 -17.04 -3.53 12.73
CA ASN A 515 -16.11 -2.38 12.78
C ASN A 515 -15.89 -1.81 14.20
N HIS A 516 -14.74 -1.15 14.41
CA HIS A 516 -14.27 -0.39 15.60
C HIS A 516 -14.63 -0.95 16.98
N TRP A 517 -13.62 -1.44 17.69
CA TRP A 517 -13.82 -2.14 18.95
C TRP A 517 -13.49 -1.13 20.05
N GLU A 518 -14.27 -1.00 21.12
CA GLU A 518 -13.88 -0.23 22.30
C GLU A 518 -12.97 -1.07 23.20
N HIS A 519 -12.18 -0.42 24.07
CA HIS A 519 -11.32 -1.16 25.01
C HIS A 519 -12.10 -2.15 25.89
N SER A 520 -13.37 -1.85 26.20
CA SER A 520 -14.28 -2.75 26.92
C SER A 520 -14.69 -3.98 26.12
N ASP A 521 -14.63 -3.93 24.79
CA ASP A 521 -15.05 -5.04 23.91
C ASP A 521 -13.94 -6.07 23.73
N VAL A 522 -12.68 -5.65 23.91
CA VAL A 522 -11.46 -6.46 23.75
C VAL A 522 -10.89 -6.96 25.06
N GLN A 523 -11.76 -7.34 26.00
CA GLN A 523 -11.28 -7.93 27.25
C GLN A 523 -10.69 -9.33 26.99
N PRO A 524 -9.54 -9.65 27.60
CA PRO A 524 -8.97 -10.98 27.45
C PRO A 524 -9.98 -12.02 27.93
N LEU A 525 -10.18 -13.06 27.12
CA LEU A 525 -10.89 -14.26 27.58
C LEU A 525 -10.16 -14.78 28.83
N ARG A 526 -10.83 -14.64 29.97
CA ARG A 526 -10.29 -15.10 31.25
C ARG A 526 -10.63 -16.57 31.39
N TYR A 527 -9.62 -17.42 31.54
CA TYR A 527 -9.83 -18.79 31.95
C TYR A 527 -10.37 -18.78 33.39
N ASP A 528 -11.65 -19.13 33.56
CA ASP A 528 -12.34 -19.15 34.84
C ASP A 528 -12.24 -20.51 35.56
N GLY A 529 -11.51 -21.47 34.96
CA GLY A 529 -11.37 -22.83 35.49
C GLY A 529 -12.57 -23.74 35.25
N SER A 530 -13.63 -23.26 34.60
CA SER A 530 -14.85 -24.01 34.33
C SER A 530 -15.16 -24.08 32.84
N SER A 531 -14.77 -25.20 32.23
CA SER A 531 -15.15 -25.69 30.90
C SER A 531 -14.41 -25.15 29.67
N SER A 532 -14.35 -26.03 28.68
CA SER A 532 -13.76 -25.89 27.37
C SER A 532 -14.39 -24.70 26.63
N VAL A 533 -13.72 -23.55 26.66
CA VAL A 533 -14.09 -22.39 25.84
C VAL A 533 -14.04 -22.82 24.39
N TYR A 534 -15.17 -22.74 23.69
CA TYR A 534 -15.31 -23.05 22.27
C TYR A 534 -15.47 -21.74 21.51
N VAL A 535 -14.61 -21.52 20.51
CA VAL A 535 -14.67 -20.38 19.60
C VAL A 535 -14.58 -20.93 18.19
N ASP A 536 -15.70 -20.93 17.46
CA ASP A 536 -15.80 -21.26 16.02
C ASP A 536 -15.02 -22.50 15.57
N GLY A 537 -15.10 -23.59 16.33
CA GLY A 537 -14.42 -24.86 16.03
C GLY A 537 -13.17 -25.13 16.85
N HIS A 538 -12.67 -24.13 17.59
CA HIS A 538 -11.44 -24.20 18.36
C HIS A 538 -11.73 -24.22 19.86
N MET A 539 -10.88 -24.94 20.59
CA MET A 539 -10.89 -24.98 22.05
C MET A 539 -9.56 -24.40 22.56
N PRO A 540 -9.46 -23.08 22.83
CA PRO A 540 -8.18 -22.41 23.13
C PRO A 540 -7.45 -22.97 24.35
N TYR A 541 -8.19 -23.56 25.29
CA TYR A 541 -7.64 -24.19 26.50
C TYR A 541 -7.60 -25.72 26.42
N GLY A 542 -7.68 -26.27 25.20
CA GLY A 542 -7.64 -27.70 24.92
C GLY A 542 -9.03 -28.31 24.74
N ALA A 543 -9.19 -29.14 23.71
CA ALA A 543 -10.42 -29.88 23.47
C ALA A 543 -10.48 -31.11 24.39
N THR A 544 -11.60 -31.26 25.11
CA THR A 544 -11.88 -32.43 25.95
C THR A 544 -12.65 -33.53 25.21
N ASN A 545 -13.10 -33.26 23.97
CA ASN A 545 -13.83 -34.19 23.12
C ASN A 545 -13.54 -33.91 21.63
N TYR A 546 -13.40 -34.95 20.79
CA TYR A 546 -13.09 -34.86 19.36
C TYR A 546 -14.13 -35.63 18.52
N PRO A 547 -15.31 -35.05 18.23
CA PRO A 547 -16.44 -35.77 17.63
C PRO A 547 -16.19 -36.28 16.19
N HIS A 548 -15.15 -35.79 15.51
CA HIS A 548 -14.77 -36.19 14.15
C HIS A 548 -13.37 -36.83 14.06
N ALA A 549 -12.75 -37.15 15.19
CA ALA A 549 -11.52 -37.93 15.17
C ALA A 549 -11.80 -39.29 14.52
N ARG A 550 -11.04 -39.65 13.48
CA ARG A 550 -11.06 -41.01 12.94
C ARG A 550 -10.46 -41.93 14.00
N GLU A 551 -11.33 -42.55 14.80
CA GLU A 551 -10.91 -43.63 15.69
C GLU A 551 -10.40 -44.79 14.83
N SER A 552 -9.25 -45.35 15.20
CA SER A 552 -8.83 -46.62 14.65
C SER A 552 -9.94 -47.63 14.95
N GLY A 553 -10.52 -48.20 13.89
CA GLY A 553 -11.72 -49.03 14.01
C GLY A 553 -11.60 -50.02 15.16
N ASN A 554 -12.53 -49.93 16.11
CA ASN A 554 -12.54 -50.72 17.34
C ASN A 554 -12.26 -52.20 17.01
N LEU A 555 -11.22 -52.75 17.64
CA LEU A 555 -10.77 -54.14 17.47
C LEU A 555 -11.94 -55.13 17.65
N LEU A 556 -12.87 -54.81 18.56
CA LEU A 556 -14.08 -55.58 18.81
C LEU A 556 -15.00 -55.64 17.57
N THR A 557 -15.18 -54.50 16.89
CA THR A 557 -16.01 -54.41 15.67
C THR A 557 -15.37 -55.20 14.53
N GLN A 558 -14.04 -55.16 14.40
CA GLN A 558 -13.31 -55.96 13.42
C GLN A 558 -13.43 -57.46 13.71
N ILE A 559 -13.31 -57.86 14.99
CA ILE A 559 -13.49 -59.26 15.42
C ILE A 559 -14.91 -59.75 15.12
N VAL A 560 -15.94 -58.94 15.37
CA VAL A 560 -17.34 -59.29 15.10
C VAL A 560 -17.58 -59.49 13.59
N ILE A 561 -17.02 -58.63 12.73
CA ILE A 561 -17.15 -58.76 11.27
C ILE A 561 -16.47 -60.04 10.77
N VAL A 562 -15.27 -60.34 11.28
CA VAL A 562 -14.55 -61.58 10.92
C VAL A 562 -15.32 -62.82 11.38
N ALA A 563 -15.87 -62.81 12.60
CA ALA A 563 -16.69 -63.91 13.11
C ALA A 563 -17.96 -64.13 12.26
N ALA A 564 -18.64 -63.06 11.86
CA ALA A 564 -19.82 -63.14 10.99
C ALA A 564 -19.48 -63.71 9.61
N LEU A 565 -18.34 -63.33 9.02
CA LEU A 565 -17.85 -63.89 7.76
C LEU A 565 -17.52 -65.37 7.89
N ILE A 566 -16.88 -65.81 8.98
CA ILE A 566 -16.59 -67.22 9.23
C ILE A 566 -17.90 -68.01 9.33
N ILE A 567 -18.90 -67.51 10.07
CA ILE A 567 -20.21 -68.17 10.19
C ILE A 567 -20.89 -68.26 8.82
N ALA A 568 -20.86 -67.19 8.01
CA ALA A 568 -21.43 -67.19 6.67
C ALA A 568 -20.74 -68.21 5.74
N VAL A 569 -19.41 -68.32 5.81
CA VAL A 569 -18.64 -69.32 5.06
C VAL A 569 -18.97 -70.73 5.53
N VAL A 570 -19.03 -70.98 6.83
CA VAL A 570 -19.41 -72.29 7.39
C VAL A 570 -20.84 -72.66 6.98
N ALA A 571 -21.78 -71.72 7.02
CA ALA A 571 -23.15 -71.93 6.56
C ALA A 571 -23.22 -72.23 5.06
N ALA A 572 -22.46 -71.49 4.23
CA ALA A 572 -22.37 -71.73 2.80
C ALA A 572 -21.77 -73.11 2.49
N VAL A 573 -20.69 -73.49 3.18
CA VAL A 573 -20.06 -74.82 3.06
C VAL A 573 -21.04 -75.91 3.50
N PHE A 574 -21.76 -75.71 4.60
CA PHE A 574 -22.76 -76.67 5.08
C PHE A 574 -23.92 -76.83 4.07
N ILE A 575 -24.39 -75.73 3.47
CA ILE A 575 -25.42 -75.77 2.42
C ILE A 575 -24.90 -76.49 1.16
N ILE A 576 -23.64 -76.28 0.79
CA ILE A 576 -23.00 -76.95 -0.36
C ILE A 576 -22.83 -78.45 -0.10
N ILE A 577 -22.39 -78.84 1.11
CA ILE A 577 -22.25 -80.25 1.51
C ILE A 577 -23.61 -80.94 1.54
N ARG A 578 -24.68 -80.25 1.96
CA ARG A 578 -26.04 -80.81 2.01
C ARG A 578 -26.74 -80.89 0.64
N LYS A 579 -26.19 -80.21 -0.37
CA LYS A 579 -26.66 -80.26 -1.77
C LYS A 579 -25.89 -81.27 -2.64
N ARG A 580 -24.80 -81.85 -2.14
CA ARG A 580 -24.19 -83.08 -2.67
C ARG A 580 -24.78 -84.29 -1.95
#